data_AF-A0A958UE60-F1
#
_entry.id   AF-A0A958UE60-F1
#
_cell.length_a   1.000
_cell.length_b   1.000
_cell.length_c   1.000
_cell.angle_alpha   90.00
_cell.angle_beta   90.00
_cell.angle_gamma   90.00
#
_symmetry.space_group_name_H-M   'P 1'
#
loop_
_entity.id
_entity.type
_entity.pdbx_description
1 polymer ?
#
loop_
_entity_poly.entity_id
_entity_poly.type
_entity_poly.pdbx_seq_one_letter_code
_entity_poly.pdbx_strand_id
1 'polypeptide(L)' 'MEKQVEILKANRKGILSLIEGLSIMQLNKIPQGFKNNIAWNVAHLLVTQQLLCYKLS' A
#
# COMPACT_ATOMS: atom_id res chain seq x y z
N MET A 1 -10.62 -18.62 5.03
CA MET A 1 -9.66 -18.13 4.01
C MET A 1 -10.34 -17.23 2.99
N GLU A 2 -11.50 -17.60 2.43
CA GLU A 2 -12.21 -16.78 1.44
C GLU A 2 -12.50 -15.36 1.94
N LYS A 3 -13.03 -15.22 3.16
CA LYS A 3 -13.29 -13.91 3.78
C LYS A 3 -12.02 -13.04 3.88
N GLN A 4 -10.87 -13.63 4.23
CA GLN A 4 -9.59 -12.93 4.34
C GLN A 4 -9.10 -12.44 2.96
N VAL A 5 -9.29 -13.25 1.92
CA VAL A 5 -8.96 -12.87 0.54
C VAL A 5 -9.86 -11.75 0.04
N GLU A 6 -11.16 -11.77 0.35
CA GLU A 6 -12.07 -10.69 0.00
C GLU A 6 -11.75 -9.38 0.71
N ILE A 7 -11.40 -9.44 2.00
CA ILE A 7 -10.90 -8.27 2.75
C ILE A 7 -9.62 -7.72 2.11
N LEU A 8 -8.67 -8.58 1.73
CA LEU A 8 -7.44 -8.16 1.04
C LEU A 8 -7.76 -7.43 -0.28
N LYS A 9 -8.69 -7.96 -1.09
CA LYS A 9 -9.11 -7.32 -2.34
C LYS A 9 -9.76 -5.96 -2.09
N ALA A 10 -10.66 -5.86 -1.11
CA ALA A 10 -11.31 -4.62 -0.73
C ALA A 10 -10.30 -3.55 -0.29
N ASN A 11 -9.34 -3.92 0.56
CA ASN A 11 -8.27 -3.03 1.01
C ASN A 11 -7.40 -2.54 -0.15
N ARG A 12 -7.01 -3.43 -1.07
CA ARG A 12 -6.23 -3.05 -2.26
C ARG A 12 -6.99 -2.09 -3.17
N LYS A 13 -8.28 -2.30 -3.38
CA LYS A 13 -9.14 -1.35 -4.12
C LYS A 13 -9.22 0.01 -3.43
N GLY A 14 -9.38 0.02 -2.10
CA GLY A 14 -9.38 1.26 -1.33
C GLY A 14 -8.07 2.04 -1.46
N ILE A 15 -6.92 1.36 -1.35
CA ILE A 15 -5.60 1.98 -1.53
C ILE A 15 -5.44 2.57 -2.94
N LEU A 16 -5.89 1.84 -3.98
CA LEU A 16 -5.84 2.34 -5.36
C LEU A 16 -6.69 3.61 -5.54
N SER A 17 -7.90 3.64 -5.00
CA SER A 17 -8.78 4.82 -5.05
C SER A 17 -8.17 6.02 -4.32
N LEU A 18 -7.46 5.81 -3.21
CA LEU A 18 -6.78 6.89 -2.47
C LEU A 18 -5.65 7.56 -3.26
N ILE A 19 -5.03 6.84 -4.19
CA ILE A 19 -3.92 7.37 -5.01
C ILE A 19 -4.35 7.72 -6.43
N GLU A 20 -5.62 7.54 -6.77
CA GLU A 20 -6.17 7.81 -8.09
C GLU A 20 -6.06 9.31 -8.42
N GLY A 21 -5.65 9.63 -9.64
CA GLY A 21 -5.45 11.02 -10.09
C GLY A 21 -4.15 11.69 -9.60
N LEU A 22 -3.34 11.04 -8.75
CA LEU A 22 -2.03 11.55 -8.38
C LEU A 22 -1.02 11.34 -9.53
N SER A 23 -0.24 12.38 -9.82
CA SER A 23 0.91 12.27 -10.70
C SER A 23 2.05 11.47 -10.04
N ILE A 24 2.93 10.88 -10.86
CA ILE A 24 4.16 10.22 -10.40
C ILE A 24 4.98 11.14 -9.47
N MET A 25 5.05 12.43 -9.78
CA MET A 25 5.77 13.41 -8.96
C MET A 25 5.13 13.55 -7.57
N GLN A 26 3.80 13.64 -7.48
CA GLN A 26 3.09 13.72 -6.20
C GLN A 26 3.26 12.44 -5.39
N LEU A 27 3.20 11.27 -6.02
CA LEU A 27 3.43 9.98 -5.36
C LEU A 27 4.82 9.86 -4.75
N ASN A 28 5.82 10.47 -5.38
CA ASN A 28 7.22 10.41 -4.96
C ASN A 28 7.66 11.57 -4.08
N LYS A 29 6.83 12.61 -3.88
CA LYS A 29 7.16 13.75 -3.04
C LYS A 29 7.27 13.33 -1.57
N ILE A 30 8.39 13.68 -0.94
CA ILE A 30 8.57 13.60 0.51
C ILE A 30 8.21 14.97 1.11
N PRO A 31 7.15 15.06 1.94
CA PRO A 31 6.80 16.31 2.63
C PRO A 31 7.83 16.68 3.70
N GLN A 32 7.93 17.97 4.04
CA GLN A 32 8.84 18.43 5.08
C GLN A 32 8.49 17.77 6.43
N GLY A 33 9.51 17.27 7.14
CA GLY A 33 9.33 16.56 8.41
C GLY A 33 9.01 15.07 8.27
N PHE A 34 8.73 14.57 7.06
CA PHE A 34 8.55 13.14 6.79
C PHE A 34 9.81 12.51 6.21
N LYS A 35 9.94 11.20 6.37
CA LYS A 35 11.09 10.40 5.88
C LYS A 35 10.75 9.52 4.67
N ASN A 36 9.49 9.49 4.24
CA ASN A 36 9.02 8.67 3.13
C ASN A 36 7.93 9.40 2.31
N ASN A 37 7.50 8.78 1.22
CA ASN A 37 6.48 9.29 0.30
C ASN A 37 5.30 8.32 0.18
N ILE A 38 4.27 8.71 -0.57
CA ILE A 38 3.05 7.90 -0.75
C ILE A 38 3.37 6.55 -1.39
N ALA A 39 4.22 6.55 -2.43
CA ALA A 39 4.62 5.32 -3.12
C ALA A 39 5.28 4.31 -2.17
N TRP A 40 6.18 4.79 -1.29
CA TRP A 40 6.83 3.96 -0.27
C TRP A 40 5.81 3.36 0.70
N ASN A 41 4.86 4.16 1.18
CA ASN A 41 3.83 3.66 2.11
C ASN A 41 2.92 2.60 1.45
N VAL A 42 2.53 2.78 0.19
CA VAL A 42 1.75 1.77 -0.56
C VAL A 42 2.53 0.48 -0.76
N ALA A 43 3.80 0.58 -1.16
CA ALA A 43 4.68 -0.58 -1.32
C ALA A 43 4.88 -1.32 0.01
N HIS A 44 5.06 -0.59 1.11
CA HIS A 44 5.22 -1.14 2.45
C HIS A 44 3.98 -1.95 2.88
N LEU A 45 2.76 -1.45 2.63
CA LEU A 45 1.52 -2.19 2.90
C LEU A 45 1.46 -3.51 2.12
N LEU A 46 1.84 -3.49 0.84
CA LEU A 46 1.82 -4.68 -0.02
C LEU A 46 2.83 -5.73 0.44
N VAL A 47 4.09 -5.32 0.65
CA VAL A 47 5.18 -6.26 0.97
C VAL A 47 5.03 -6.83 2.37
N THR A 48 4.63 -6.04 3.37
CA THR A 48 4.44 -6.54 4.75
C THR A 48 3.33 -7.59 4.80
N GLN A 49 2.21 -7.38 4.09
CA GLN A 49 1.16 -8.42 3.99
C GLN A 49 1.71 -9.73 3.39
N GLN A 50 2.53 -9.64 2.34
CA GLN A 50 3.13 -10.81 1.71
C GLN A 50 4.12 -11.53 2.65
N LEU A 51 4.95 -10.77 3.37
CA LEU A 51 5.90 -11.33 4.34
C LEU A 51 5.18 -12.07 5.47
N LEU A 52 4.13 -11.48 6.03
CA LEU A 52 3.32 -12.10 7.09
C LEU A 52 2.67 -13.41 6.62
N CYS A 53 2.17 -13.46 5.39
CA CYS A 53 1.48 -14.65 4.87
C CYS A 53 2.40 -15.78 4.40
N TYR A 54 3.58 -15.45 3.86
CA TYR A 54 4.38 -16.41 3.12
C TYR A 54 5.81 -16.60 3.64
N LYS A 55 6.27 -15.76 4.59
CA LYS A 55 7.66 -15.82 5.09
C LYS A 55 7.77 -16.06 6.60
N LEU A 56 6.68 -15.92 7.35
CA LEU A 56 6.65 -16.12 8.82
C LEU A 56 5.92 -17.41 9.24
N SER A 57 5.68 -18.34 8.32
CA SER A 57 5.13 -19.68 8.58
C SER A 57 6.15 -20.75 8.26
#